data_AF-A0A0L6CML3-F1
#
_entry.id   AF-A0A0L6CML3-F1
#
_cell.length_a   1.000
_cell.length_b   1.000
_cell.length_c   1.000
_cell.angle_alpha   90.00
_cell.angle_beta   90.00
_cell.angle_gamma   90.00
#
_symmetry.space_group_name_H-M   'P 1'
#
loop_
_entity.id
_entity.type
_entity.pdbx_description
1 polymer ?
#
loop_
_entity_poly.entity_id
_entity_poly.type
_entity_poly.pdbx_seq_one_letter_code
_entity_poly.pdbx_strand_id
1 'polypeptide(L)'
;MPTRDTVWPAGTPCWVDCGFDDFDRARRFYGHLFGWDTDEGDGPSRYTICLKNGRSAAGISANADKGQGTFWATYFATDDADATAAAVRDAGGTVVMEPTDVGPGRMAIFEDTTGASFSVWQGGDITGVQVYGEPGTLAWNDLMTRDLEAAKTFYAAVFGYTYEPTGDDYVLFTPPGAERPAGGMHLAAELPDEVPPSWLVHFAVADRDSTVSLAEMEDGVDVLMTFDTPFGPEATLRGQEGEVFNVIALADGAG
;
A
#
# COMPACT_ATOMS: atom_id res chain seq x y z
N MET A 1 -13.49 10.93 10.37
CA MET A 1 -12.59 9.80 10.61
C MET A 1 -13.31 8.50 10.35
N PRO A 2 -13.20 7.95 9.14
CA PRO A 2 -13.67 6.60 8.91
C PRO A 2 -12.75 5.65 9.69
N THR A 3 -13.37 4.73 10.41
CA THR A 3 -12.67 3.73 11.23
C THR A 3 -13.27 2.37 10.98
N ARG A 4 -12.48 1.32 11.19
CA ARG A 4 -12.92 -0.06 10.99
C ARG A 4 -12.31 -0.96 12.04
N ASP A 5 -13.14 -1.76 12.71
CA ASP A 5 -12.73 -2.73 13.73
C ASP A 5 -13.07 -4.18 13.33
N THR A 6 -13.35 -4.41 12.05
CA THR A 6 -13.69 -5.72 11.46
C THR A 6 -12.81 -6.02 10.26
N VAL A 7 -12.66 -7.30 9.90
CA VAL A 7 -11.89 -7.73 8.72
C VAL A 7 -12.41 -7.04 7.46
N TRP A 8 -11.52 -6.48 6.65
CA TRP A 8 -11.87 -5.86 5.37
C TRP A 8 -12.47 -6.88 4.38
N PRO A 9 -13.41 -6.49 3.49
CA PRO A 9 -13.92 -7.40 2.47
C PRO A 9 -12.79 -7.96 1.60
N ALA A 10 -12.88 -9.24 1.23
CA ALA A 10 -11.87 -9.89 0.38
C ALA A 10 -11.62 -9.09 -0.91
N GLY A 11 -10.35 -8.98 -1.31
CA GLY A 11 -9.91 -8.16 -2.43
C GLY A 11 -9.82 -6.65 -2.13
N THR A 12 -9.99 -6.21 -0.88
CA THR A 12 -9.77 -4.80 -0.52
C THR A 12 -8.33 -4.61 -0.02
N PRO A 13 -7.56 -3.61 -0.49
CA PRO A 13 -6.33 -3.19 0.17
C PRO A 13 -6.61 -2.90 1.65
N CYS A 14 -6.00 -3.66 2.55
CA CYS A 14 -6.36 -3.69 3.96
C CYS A 14 -5.19 -3.33 4.90
N TRP A 15 -3.95 -3.44 4.42
CA TRP A 15 -2.76 -3.14 5.21
C TRP A 15 -1.62 -2.68 4.33
N VAL A 16 -0.73 -1.86 4.90
CA VAL A 16 0.53 -1.47 4.30
C VAL A 16 1.63 -1.55 5.33
N ASP A 17 2.77 -2.12 4.96
CA ASP A 17 3.98 -2.08 5.76
C ASP A 17 5.23 -1.89 4.89
N CYS A 18 6.32 -1.54 5.55
CA CYS A 18 7.60 -1.39 4.88
C CYS A 18 8.73 -1.87 5.81
N GLY A 19 9.70 -2.57 5.23
CA GLY A 19 10.90 -3.05 5.92
C GLY A 19 12.08 -2.13 5.65
N PHE A 20 12.83 -1.80 6.71
CA PHE A 20 13.96 -0.88 6.64
C PHE A 20 15.22 -1.49 7.26
N ASP A 21 16.38 -1.15 6.69
CA ASP A 21 17.66 -1.47 7.28
C ASP A 21 17.85 -0.65 8.58
N ASP A 22 17.67 0.66 8.54
CA ASP A 22 17.69 1.55 9.71
C ASP A 22 16.28 1.76 10.26
N PHE A 23 15.74 0.69 10.85
CA PHE A 23 14.43 0.66 11.52
C PHE A 23 14.16 1.87 12.42
N ASP A 24 15.13 2.23 13.28
CA ASP A 24 14.95 3.30 14.26
C ASP A 24 14.87 4.68 13.60
N ARG A 25 15.61 4.87 12.50
CA ARG A 25 15.56 6.10 11.70
C ARG A 25 14.24 6.22 10.94
N ALA A 26 13.84 5.17 10.23
CA ALA A 26 12.57 5.13 9.50
C ALA A 26 11.39 5.41 10.45
N ARG A 27 11.38 4.76 11.62
CA ARG A 27 10.33 4.95 12.63
C ARG A 27 10.21 6.40 13.11
N ARG A 28 11.34 7.09 13.37
CA ARG A 28 11.32 8.50 13.76
C ARG A 28 10.81 9.39 12.63
N PHE A 29 11.28 9.16 11.40
CA PHE A 29 10.89 9.95 10.24
C PHE A 29 9.38 9.83 9.98
N TYR A 30 8.88 8.60 9.80
CA TYR A 30 7.46 8.37 9.52
C TYR A 30 6.55 8.69 10.70
N GLY A 31 7.03 8.49 11.93
CA GLY A 31 6.36 8.96 13.14
C GLY A 31 6.16 10.47 13.13
N HIS A 32 7.17 11.24 12.72
CA HIS A 32 7.06 12.69 12.60
C HIS A 32 6.17 13.12 11.42
N LEU A 33 6.39 12.52 10.23
CA LEU A 33 5.72 12.88 8.99
C LEU A 33 4.20 12.66 9.07
N PHE A 34 3.79 11.52 9.61
CA PHE A 34 2.37 11.12 9.67
C PHE A 34 1.74 11.30 11.05
N GLY A 35 2.54 11.68 12.05
CA GLY A 35 2.09 11.79 13.44
C GLY A 35 1.66 10.42 13.98
N TRP A 36 2.48 9.40 13.74
CA TRP A 36 2.27 8.05 14.26
C TRP A 36 2.94 7.87 15.62
N ASP A 37 2.19 7.27 16.54
CA ASP A 37 2.76 6.66 17.74
C ASP A 37 3.35 5.31 17.32
N THR A 38 4.62 5.09 17.67
CA THR A 38 5.36 3.87 17.33
C THR A 38 6.14 3.42 18.55
N ASP A 39 6.22 2.10 18.78
CA ASP A 39 7.07 1.53 19.81
C ASP A 39 8.40 1.04 19.21
N GLU A 40 9.28 0.47 20.03
CA GLU A 40 10.59 -0.01 19.56
C GLU A 40 10.50 -1.30 18.72
N GLY A 41 9.30 -1.87 18.55
CA GLY A 41 9.08 -3.20 17.99
C GLY A 41 9.61 -4.30 18.91
N ASP A 42 8.92 -5.45 18.93
CA ASP A 42 9.35 -6.61 19.70
C ASP A 42 9.90 -7.72 18.80
N GLY A 43 10.77 -8.56 19.37
CA GLY A 43 11.26 -9.78 18.71
C GLY A 43 12.33 -9.54 17.63
N PRO A 44 12.74 -10.62 16.94
CA PRO A 44 13.86 -10.59 15.99
C PRO A 44 13.56 -9.79 14.71
N SER A 45 12.30 -9.72 14.27
CA SER A 45 11.90 -8.91 13.11
C SER A 45 11.74 -7.42 13.42
N ARG A 46 11.72 -7.03 14.71
CA ARG A 46 11.41 -5.67 15.19
C ARG A 46 10.29 -5.03 14.38
N TYR A 47 9.11 -5.65 14.45
CA TYR A 47 7.93 -5.15 13.76
C TYR A 47 7.12 -4.27 14.73
N THR A 48 6.80 -3.04 14.35
CA THR A 48 5.91 -2.14 15.08
C THR A 48 4.66 -1.86 14.25
N ILE A 49 3.50 -1.89 14.92
CA ILE A 49 2.26 -1.31 14.38
C ILE A 49 2.32 0.19 14.64
N CYS A 50 2.23 0.98 13.58
CA CYS A 50 2.15 2.44 13.67
C CYS A 50 0.71 2.83 13.98
N LEU A 51 0.51 3.60 15.06
CA LEU A 51 -0.81 4.03 15.50
C LEU A 51 -1.05 5.50 15.19
N LYS A 52 -2.24 5.83 14.68
CA LYS A 52 -2.76 7.19 14.60
C LYS A 52 -3.95 7.31 15.54
N ASN A 53 -3.87 8.19 16.53
CA ASN A 53 -4.92 8.35 17.55
C ASN A 53 -5.30 7.02 18.24
N GLY A 54 -4.31 6.16 18.51
CA GLY A 54 -4.50 4.85 19.12
C GLY A 54 -5.10 3.75 18.21
N ARG A 55 -5.20 3.98 16.90
CA ARG A 55 -5.72 3.02 15.91
C ARG A 55 -4.64 2.66 14.89
N SER A 56 -4.60 1.41 14.45
CA SER A 56 -3.61 0.94 13.47
C SER A 56 -3.71 1.68 12.13
N ALA A 57 -2.58 2.19 11.65
CA ALA A 57 -2.50 2.98 10.40
C ALA A 57 -1.53 2.38 9.37
N ALA A 58 -0.44 1.74 9.81
CA ALA A 58 0.57 1.09 8.97
C ALA A 58 1.47 0.16 9.81
N GLY A 59 2.36 -0.57 9.16
CA GLY A 59 3.45 -1.32 9.81
C GLY A 59 4.83 -0.81 9.39
N ILE A 60 5.80 -0.89 10.31
CA ILE A 60 7.22 -0.70 10.02
C ILE A 60 7.98 -1.89 10.61
N SER A 61 8.94 -2.45 9.87
CA SER A 61 9.75 -3.57 10.32
C SER A 61 11.23 -3.36 10.05
N ALA A 62 12.09 -4.08 10.77
CA ALA A 62 13.48 -4.19 10.38
C ALA A 62 13.61 -5.23 9.26
N ASN A 63 14.36 -4.90 8.21
CA ASN A 63 14.72 -5.88 7.18
C ASN A 63 15.46 -7.06 7.81
N ALA A 64 15.13 -8.27 7.34
CA ALA A 64 15.77 -9.50 7.79
C ALA A 64 17.25 -9.53 7.36
N ASP A 65 17.53 -9.08 6.13
CA ASP A 65 18.86 -8.97 5.57
C ASP A 65 19.14 -7.54 5.10
N LYS A 66 20.35 -7.04 5.39
CA LYS A 66 20.78 -5.71 4.95
C LYS A 66 20.88 -5.63 3.43
N GLY A 67 20.43 -4.52 2.86
CA GLY A 67 20.41 -4.28 1.41
C GLY A 67 19.28 -4.99 0.67
N GLN A 68 18.29 -5.53 1.38
CA GLN A 68 17.00 -5.88 0.79
C GLN A 68 16.34 -4.61 0.24
N GLY A 69 15.66 -4.71 -0.89
CA GLY A 69 14.95 -3.56 -1.47
C GLY A 69 13.84 -3.07 -0.52
N THR A 70 13.79 -1.76 -0.30
CA THR A 70 12.84 -1.09 0.60
C THR A 70 11.66 -0.55 -0.21
N PHE A 71 10.45 -1.05 0.04
CA PHE A 71 9.22 -0.59 -0.61
C PHE A 71 8.01 -0.79 0.31
N TRP A 72 7.01 0.07 0.16
CA TRP A 72 5.72 -0.09 0.84
C TRP A 72 4.93 -1.22 0.19
N ALA A 73 4.74 -2.32 0.92
CA ALA A 73 3.97 -3.47 0.46
C ALA A 73 2.47 -3.26 0.70
N THR A 74 1.65 -3.48 -0.32
CA THR A 74 0.18 -3.49 -0.19
C THR A 74 -0.32 -4.91 0.07
N TYR A 75 -1.15 -5.06 1.11
CA TYR A 75 -1.82 -6.30 1.43
C TYR A 75 -3.30 -6.20 1.07
N PHE A 76 -3.81 -7.22 0.39
CA PHE A 76 -5.23 -7.39 0.12
C PHE A 76 -5.85 -8.34 1.14
N ALA A 77 -7.02 -7.99 1.66
CA ALA A 77 -7.76 -8.91 2.51
C ALA A 77 -8.18 -10.16 1.72
N THR A 78 -8.13 -11.32 2.36
CA THR A 78 -8.67 -12.57 1.81
C THR A 78 -9.40 -13.37 2.90
N ASP A 79 -10.40 -14.12 2.48
CA ASP A 79 -11.09 -15.07 3.36
C ASP A 79 -10.31 -16.40 3.48
N ASP A 80 -9.50 -16.73 2.47
CA ASP A 80 -8.72 -17.97 2.39
C ASP A 80 -7.45 -17.75 1.54
N ALA A 81 -6.30 -17.66 2.22
CA ALA A 81 -5.01 -17.40 1.58
C ALA A 81 -4.55 -18.56 0.67
N ASP A 82 -4.91 -19.81 1.00
CA ASP A 82 -4.57 -20.99 0.19
C ASP A 82 -5.40 -21.02 -1.10
N ALA A 83 -6.67 -20.66 -1.02
CA ALA A 83 -7.52 -20.49 -2.19
C ALA A 83 -7.05 -19.32 -3.09
N THR A 84 -6.65 -18.20 -2.50
CA THR A 84 -6.07 -17.09 -3.27
C THR A 84 -4.77 -17.50 -3.96
N ALA A 85 -3.88 -18.23 -3.27
CA ALA A 85 -2.65 -18.73 -3.89
C ALA A 85 -2.93 -19.70 -5.06
N ALA A 86 -3.98 -20.50 -4.99
CA ALA A 86 -4.42 -21.33 -6.13
C ALA A 86 -4.90 -20.46 -7.29
N ALA A 87 -5.76 -19.47 -7.03
CA ALA A 87 -6.27 -18.55 -8.05
C ALA A 87 -5.16 -17.74 -8.73
N VAL A 88 -4.15 -17.29 -7.98
CA VAL A 88 -2.96 -16.61 -8.53
C VAL A 88 -2.23 -17.50 -9.53
N ARG A 89 -1.99 -18.77 -9.19
CA ARG A 89 -1.33 -19.72 -10.11
C ARG A 89 -2.17 -19.96 -11.36
N ASP A 90 -3.47 -20.16 -11.19
CA ASP A 90 -4.39 -20.40 -12.30
C ASP A 90 -4.50 -19.19 -13.24
N ALA A 91 -4.38 -17.97 -12.70
CA ALA A 91 -4.35 -16.72 -13.45
C ALA A 91 -2.97 -16.42 -14.09
N GLY A 92 -1.96 -17.27 -13.87
CA GLY A 92 -0.62 -17.13 -14.45
C GLY A 92 0.34 -16.23 -13.67
N GLY A 93 -0.02 -15.82 -12.46
CA GLY A 93 0.89 -15.13 -11.54
C GLY A 93 1.83 -16.07 -10.81
N THR A 94 2.76 -15.49 -10.05
CA THR A 94 3.77 -16.22 -9.30
C THR A 94 3.47 -16.21 -7.80
N VAL A 95 3.66 -17.36 -7.15
CA VAL A 95 3.68 -17.43 -5.67
C VAL A 95 5.12 -17.27 -5.20
N VAL A 96 5.43 -16.08 -4.67
CA VAL A 96 6.75 -15.71 -4.16
C VAL A 96 6.95 -16.29 -2.75
N MET A 97 5.92 -16.21 -1.92
CA MET A 97 5.85 -16.84 -0.61
C MET A 97 4.52 -17.56 -0.46
N GLU A 98 4.59 -18.86 -0.19
CA GLU A 98 3.40 -19.68 0.10
C GLU A 98 2.65 -19.15 1.33
N PRO A 99 1.32 -19.35 1.39
CA PRO A 99 0.54 -19.04 2.57
C PRO A 99 1.15 -19.63 3.85
N THR A 100 1.46 -18.75 4.80
CA THR A 100 2.08 -19.10 6.08
C THR A 100 1.44 -18.34 7.22
N ASP A 101 1.38 -18.97 8.39
CA ASP A 101 0.84 -18.36 9.59
C ASP A 101 1.85 -17.35 10.16
N VAL A 102 1.36 -16.15 10.48
CA VAL A 102 2.13 -15.04 11.06
C VAL A 102 1.34 -14.46 12.22
N GLY A 103 1.75 -14.78 13.44
CA GLY A 103 1.03 -14.38 14.65
C GLY A 103 -0.43 -14.88 14.62
N PRO A 104 -1.44 -13.99 14.74
CA PRO A 104 -2.85 -14.37 14.75
C PRO A 104 -3.49 -14.43 13.35
N GLY A 105 -2.74 -14.24 12.27
CA GLY A 105 -3.25 -14.30 10.89
C GLY A 105 -2.38 -15.14 9.97
N ARG A 106 -2.71 -15.11 8.68
CA ARG A 106 -2.00 -15.85 7.64
C ARG A 106 -1.74 -14.92 6.46
N MET A 107 -0.53 -14.99 5.89
CA MET A 107 -0.15 -14.14 4.77
C MET A 107 0.50 -14.95 3.65
N ALA A 108 0.49 -14.38 2.44
CA ALA A 108 1.24 -14.86 1.30
C ALA A 108 1.72 -13.67 0.46
N ILE A 109 2.76 -13.87 -0.35
CA ILE A 109 3.32 -12.85 -1.26
C ILE A 109 3.27 -13.40 -2.67
N PHE A 110 2.79 -12.58 -3.59
CA PHE A 110 2.55 -12.92 -4.99
C PHE A 110 3.14 -11.87 -5.92
N GLU A 111 3.31 -12.27 -7.18
CA GLU A 111 3.59 -11.36 -8.29
C GLU A 111 2.50 -11.56 -9.36
N ASP A 112 1.93 -10.46 -9.87
CA ASP A 112 0.97 -10.52 -10.97
C ASP A 112 1.63 -10.78 -12.32
N THR A 113 0.83 -10.97 -13.37
CA THR A 113 1.35 -11.25 -14.73
C THR A 113 2.11 -10.08 -15.36
N THR A 114 2.04 -8.88 -14.77
CA THR A 114 2.79 -7.70 -15.21
C THR A 114 4.11 -7.55 -14.45
N GLY A 115 4.30 -8.29 -13.35
CA GLY A 115 5.49 -8.25 -12.52
C GLY A 115 5.32 -7.43 -11.22
N ALA A 116 4.12 -6.95 -10.91
CA ALA A 116 3.91 -6.20 -9.67
C ALA A 116 3.71 -7.16 -8.49
N SER A 117 4.51 -6.96 -7.43
CA SER A 117 4.38 -7.72 -6.19
C SER A 117 3.23 -7.20 -5.32
N PHE A 118 2.46 -8.11 -4.73
CA PHE A 118 1.43 -7.80 -3.74
C PHE A 118 1.32 -8.91 -2.69
N SER A 119 0.80 -8.56 -1.52
CA SER A 119 0.58 -9.51 -0.44
C SER A 119 -0.91 -9.75 -0.21
N VAL A 120 -1.25 -10.84 0.46
CA VAL A 120 -2.59 -11.02 1.04
C VAL A 120 -2.50 -11.23 2.54
N TRP A 121 -3.54 -10.78 3.24
CA TRP A 121 -3.72 -11.01 4.66
C TRP A 121 -5.07 -11.67 4.90
N GLN A 122 -5.04 -12.89 5.41
CA GLN A 122 -6.21 -13.55 5.94
C GLN A 122 -6.40 -13.11 7.40
N GLY A 123 -7.42 -12.28 7.59
CA GLY A 123 -7.69 -11.62 8.85
C GLY A 123 -8.01 -12.59 10.00
N GLY A 124 -7.85 -12.06 11.21
CA GLY A 124 -8.23 -12.69 12.48
C GLY A 124 -8.51 -11.56 13.49
N ASP A 125 -7.78 -11.55 14.60
CA ASP A 125 -7.80 -10.42 15.55
C ASP A 125 -7.11 -9.16 14.99
N ILE A 126 -6.17 -9.33 14.06
CA ILE A 126 -5.56 -8.23 13.29
C ILE A 126 -6.32 -8.08 11.99
N THR A 127 -7.11 -7.02 11.89
CA THR A 127 -8.05 -6.80 10.79
C THR A 127 -7.49 -5.92 9.67
N GLY A 128 -6.30 -5.35 9.82
CA GLY A 128 -5.70 -4.37 8.91
C GLY A 128 -5.72 -2.95 9.48
N VAL A 129 -5.80 -1.93 8.61
CA VAL A 129 -5.87 -0.53 9.01
C VAL A 129 -7.20 -0.26 9.69
N GLN A 130 -7.17 0.37 10.86
CA GLN A 130 -8.33 0.74 11.65
C GLN A 130 -8.73 2.20 11.47
N VAL A 131 -7.86 3.00 10.86
CA VAL A 131 -8.10 4.40 10.51
C VAL A 131 -7.47 4.68 9.14
N TYR A 132 -8.20 5.40 8.29
CA TYR A 132 -7.86 5.63 6.89
C TYR A 132 -8.51 6.92 6.40
N GLY A 133 -8.12 7.41 5.21
CA GLY A 133 -8.74 8.58 4.57
C GLY A 133 -8.59 9.91 5.32
N GLU A 134 -7.66 9.99 6.28
CA GLU A 134 -7.36 11.20 7.05
C GLU A 134 -5.84 11.47 7.12
N PRO A 135 -5.42 12.72 7.39
CA PRO A 135 -4.01 13.06 7.50
C PRO A 135 -3.21 12.12 8.41
N GLY A 136 -2.16 11.53 7.83
CA GLY A 136 -1.31 10.52 8.44
C GLY A 136 -1.83 9.10 8.33
N THR A 137 -2.68 8.76 7.36
CA THR A 137 -3.24 7.41 7.21
C THR A 137 -3.31 6.99 5.75
N LEU A 138 -3.51 5.70 5.49
CA LEU A 138 -3.72 5.18 4.14
C LEU A 138 -4.92 5.88 3.49
N ALA A 139 -4.72 6.46 2.30
CA ALA A 139 -5.75 7.11 1.51
C ALA A 139 -6.16 6.27 0.31
N TRP A 140 -5.18 5.72 -0.43
CA TRP A 140 -5.42 5.03 -1.69
C TRP A 140 -4.28 4.06 -2.04
N ASN A 141 -4.54 3.13 -2.95
CA ASN A 141 -3.53 2.25 -3.53
C ASN A 141 -3.73 2.18 -5.04
N ASP A 142 -2.67 2.44 -5.79
CA ASP A 142 -2.66 2.38 -7.25
C ASP A 142 -1.69 1.34 -7.75
N LEU A 143 -2.15 0.46 -8.65
CA LEU A 143 -1.23 -0.34 -9.44
C LEU A 143 -0.68 0.51 -10.59
N MET A 144 0.63 0.73 -10.60
CA MET A 144 1.34 1.34 -11.72
C MET A 144 1.80 0.24 -12.67
N THR A 145 1.29 0.19 -13.89
CA THR A 145 1.64 -0.86 -14.86
C THR A 145 1.67 -0.37 -16.30
N ARG A 146 2.48 -1.00 -17.16
CA ARG A 146 2.49 -0.73 -18.61
C ARG A 146 1.50 -1.56 -19.40
N ASP A 147 0.92 -2.59 -18.79
CA ASP A 147 -0.06 -3.47 -19.42
C ASP A 147 -1.32 -3.53 -18.56
N LEU A 148 -2.14 -2.47 -18.69
CA LEU A 148 -3.36 -2.31 -17.91
C LEU A 148 -4.38 -3.42 -18.18
N GLU A 149 -4.47 -3.92 -19.41
CA GLU A 149 -5.42 -5.00 -19.75
C GLU A 149 -4.98 -6.35 -19.19
N ALA A 150 -3.67 -6.67 -19.19
CA ALA A 150 -3.16 -7.86 -18.53
C ALA A 150 -3.41 -7.81 -17.03
N ALA A 151 -3.12 -6.67 -16.37
CA ALA A 151 -3.41 -6.48 -14.95
C ALA A 151 -4.91 -6.67 -14.65
N LYS A 152 -5.80 -6.00 -15.40
CA LYS A 152 -7.25 -6.14 -15.23
C LYS A 152 -7.71 -7.60 -15.37
N THR A 153 -7.17 -8.33 -16.34
CA THR A 153 -7.49 -9.74 -16.54
C THR A 153 -7.08 -10.58 -15.34
N PHE A 154 -5.86 -10.36 -14.84
CA PHE A 154 -5.32 -11.06 -13.67
C PHE A 154 -6.14 -10.80 -12.40
N TYR A 155 -6.35 -9.54 -12.02
CA TYR A 155 -7.05 -9.22 -10.76
C TYR A 155 -8.55 -9.51 -10.82
N ALA A 156 -9.18 -9.50 -12.00
CA ALA A 156 -10.53 -10.03 -12.18
C ALA A 156 -10.59 -11.55 -11.92
N ALA A 157 -9.59 -12.31 -12.37
CA ALA A 157 -9.54 -13.75 -12.14
C ALA A 157 -9.27 -14.09 -10.67
N VAL A 158 -8.40 -13.34 -10.00
CA VAL A 158 -7.99 -13.61 -8.61
C VAL A 158 -9.02 -13.12 -7.59
N PHE A 159 -9.53 -11.90 -7.75
CA PHE A 159 -10.41 -11.25 -6.76
C PHE A 159 -11.82 -10.97 -7.26
N GLY A 160 -12.13 -11.24 -8.52
CA GLY A 160 -13.45 -10.96 -9.09
C GLY A 160 -13.74 -9.47 -9.31
N TYR A 161 -12.71 -8.64 -9.44
CA TYR A 161 -12.87 -7.21 -9.61
C TYR A 161 -13.72 -6.84 -10.83
N THR A 162 -14.51 -5.78 -10.65
CA THR A 162 -15.10 -5.01 -11.72
C THR A 162 -14.37 -3.67 -11.86
N TYR A 163 -14.46 -3.06 -13.04
CA TYR A 163 -13.63 -1.92 -13.41
C TYR A 163 -14.46 -0.75 -13.93
N GLU A 164 -14.15 0.46 -13.48
CA GLU A 164 -14.75 1.70 -13.95
C GLU A 164 -13.65 2.63 -14.50
N PRO A 165 -13.58 2.87 -15.83
CA PRO A 165 -12.59 3.78 -16.41
C PRO A 165 -12.82 5.21 -15.95
N THR A 166 -11.75 5.90 -15.56
CA THR A 166 -11.78 7.33 -15.21
C THR A 166 -10.69 8.06 -15.99
N GLY A 167 -10.97 8.36 -17.25
CA GLY A 167 -9.97 8.86 -18.19
C GLY A 167 -9.46 7.74 -19.11
N ASP A 168 -8.40 8.05 -19.86
CA ASP A 168 -7.85 7.14 -20.88
C ASP A 168 -6.80 6.17 -20.31
N ASP A 169 -6.17 6.54 -19.19
CA ASP A 169 -4.99 5.90 -18.60
C ASP A 169 -5.22 5.43 -17.15
N TYR A 170 -6.44 5.51 -16.63
CA TYR A 170 -6.73 5.14 -15.26
C TYR A 170 -8.08 4.44 -15.12
N VAL A 171 -8.13 3.44 -14.25
CA VAL A 171 -9.32 2.66 -13.95
C VAL A 171 -9.44 2.41 -12.46
N LEU A 172 -10.66 2.54 -11.94
CA LEU A 172 -11.01 2.17 -10.57
C LEU A 172 -11.40 0.70 -10.53
N PHE A 173 -10.99 -0.04 -9.50
CA PHE A 173 -11.41 -1.43 -9.29
C PHE A 173 -12.33 -1.57 -8.08
N THR A 174 -13.34 -2.42 -8.20
CA THR A 174 -14.33 -2.69 -7.15
C THR A 174 -14.42 -4.20 -6.89
N PRO A 175 -14.09 -4.66 -5.67
CA PRO A 175 -14.27 -6.06 -5.27
C PRO A 175 -15.75 -6.49 -5.24
N PRO A 176 -16.05 -7.79 -5.40
CA PRO A 176 -17.41 -8.31 -5.28
C PRO A 176 -18.09 -7.89 -3.96
N GLY A 177 -19.27 -7.30 -4.07
CA GLY A 177 -20.06 -6.90 -2.91
C GLY A 177 -19.64 -5.58 -2.25
N ALA A 178 -18.58 -4.91 -2.73
CA ALA A 178 -18.23 -3.56 -2.30
C ALA A 178 -19.17 -2.52 -2.95
N GLU A 179 -19.57 -1.52 -2.18
CA GLU A 179 -20.43 -0.42 -2.66
C GLU A 179 -19.63 0.72 -3.34
N ARG A 180 -18.32 0.74 -3.12
CA ARG A 180 -17.40 1.77 -3.63
C ARG A 180 -16.12 1.10 -4.16
N PRO A 181 -15.41 1.76 -5.09
CA PRO A 181 -14.08 1.31 -5.50
C PRO A 181 -13.10 1.23 -4.33
N ALA A 182 -12.18 0.28 -4.43
CA ALA A 182 -11.20 -0.04 -3.38
C ALA A 182 -9.77 0.40 -3.70
N GLY A 183 -9.52 0.83 -4.94
CA GLY A 183 -8.22 1.30 -5.42
C GLY A 183 -8.28 1.59 -6.91
N GLY A 184 -7.12 1.93 -7.49
CA GLY A 184 -6.98 2.18 -8.92
C GLY A 184 -5.88 1.39 -9.58
N MET A 185 -5.85 1.48 -10.91
CA MET A 185 -4.76 1.00 -11.74
C MET A 185 -4.50 2.06 -12.81
N HIS A 186 -3.23 2.43 -12.96
CA HIS A 186 -2.77 3.46 -13.87
C HIS A 186 -1.88 2.86 -14.97
N LEU A 187 -2.15 3.24 -16.21
CA LEU A 187 -1.33 2.93 -17.37
C LEU A 187 -0.09 3.83 -17.36
N ALA A 188 0.97 3.36 -16.71
CA ALA A 188 2.22 4.07 -16.51
C ALA A 188 3.16 3.99 -17.74
N ALA A 189 2.61 4.18 -18.94
CA ALA A 189 3.35 4.07 -20.21
C ALA A 189 4.47 5.11 -20.35
N GLU A 190 4.36 6.23 -19.64
CA GLU A 190 5.30 7.35 -19.67
C GLU A 190 6.51 7.18 -18.74
N LEU A 191 6.49 6.17 -17.84
CA LEU A 191 7.64 5.91 -16.96
C LEU A 191 8.80 5.29 -17.76
N PRO A 192 10.07 5.49 -17.35
CA PRO A 192 11.23 4.83 -17.96
C PRO A 192 11.13 3.30 -17.87
N ASP A 193 11.47 2.57 -18.94
CA ASP A 193 11.31 1.11 -19.07
C ASP A 193 11.90 0.31 -17.90
N GLU A 194 12.92 0.85 -17.23
CA GLU A 194 13.58 0.24 -16.07
C GLU A 194 12.75 0.27 -14.80
N VAL A 195 11.72 1.12 -14.72
CA VAL A 195 10.79 1.18 -13.58
C VAL A 195 9.81 0.01 -13.68
N PRO A 196 9.87 -0.99 -12.79
CA PRO A 196 8.99 -2.15 -12.85
C PRO A 196 7.55 -1.76 -12.46
N PRO A 197 6.54 -2.56 -12.85
CA PRO A 197 5.20 -2.42 -12.30
C PRO A 197 5.19 -2.60 -10.78
N SER A 198 4.41 -1.79 -10.08
CA SER A 198 4.37 -1.80 -8.61
C SER A 198 3.08 -1.21 -8.08
N TRP A 199 2.65 -1.68 -6.90
CA TRP A 199 1.65 -0.98 -6.12
C TRP A 199 2.26 0.27 -5.47
N LEU A 200 1.60 1.41 -5.65
CA LEU A 200 1.93 2.70 -5.07
C LEU A 200 0.95 3.01 -3.95
N VAL A 201 1.49 3.27 -2.76
CA VAL A 201 0.70 3.63 -1.58
C VAL A 201 0.56 5.14 -1.49
N HIS A 202 -0.67 5.62 -1.29
CA HIS A 202 -0.99 7.03 -1.09
C HIS A 202 -1.36 7.26 0.37
N PHE A 203 -0.62 8.10 1.07
CA PHE A 203 -0.93 8.53 2.43
C PHE A 203 -1.63 9.90 2.40
N ALA A 204 -2.76 10.02 3.08
CA ALA A 204 -3.41 11.32 3.24
C ALA A 204 -2.55 12.22 4.11
N VAL A 205 -2.48 13.51 3.78
CA VAL A 205 -1.80 14.55 4.55
C VAL A 205 -2.71 15.78 4.67
N ALA A 206 -2.49 16.60 5.69
CA ALA A 206 -3.31 17.80 5.87
C ALA A 206 -3.00 18.88 4.82
N ASP A 207 -1.75 18.92 4.38
CA ASP A 207 -1.25 19.89 3.41
C ASP A 207 -0.04 19.28 2.66
N ARG A 208 -0.12 19.26 1.33
CA ARG A 208 0.93 18.67 0.47
C ARG A 208 2.23 19.46 0.57
N ASP A 209 2.16 20.79 0.48
CA ASP A 209 3.34 21.66 0.41
C ASP A 209 4.13 21.67 1.73
N SER A 210 3.44 21.64 2.87
CA SER A 210 4.06 21.53 4.19
C SER A 210 4.73 20.17 4.37
N THR A 211 4.10 19.10 3.88
CA THR A 211 4.69 17.74 3.90
C THR A 211 5.95 17.68 3.03
N VAL A 212 5.90 18.26 1.83
CA VAL A 212 7.05 18.41 0.93
C VAL A 212 8.18 19.18 1.61
N SER A 213 7.86 20.31 2.26
CA SER A 213 8.86 21.10 2.98
C SER A 213 9.53 20.33 4.12
N LEU A 214 8.78 19.47 4.84
CA LEU A 214 9.34 18.59 5.86
C LEU A 214 10.24 17.52 5.25
N ALA A 215 9.83 16.93 4.12
CA ALA A 215 10.61 15.92 3.40
C ALA A 215 11.94 16.50 2.89
N GLU A 216 11.95 17.71 2.33
CA GLU A 216 13.17 18.38 1.85
C GLU A 216 14.19 18.70 2.96
N MET A 217 13.74 18.78 4.22
CA MET A 217 14.62 18.99 5.37
C MET A 217 15.22 17.69 5.91
N GLU A 218 14.72 16.53 5.48
CA GLU A 218 15.20 15.23 5.93
C GLU A 218 16.29 14.69 4.97
N ASP A 219 17.45 14.35 5.52
CA ASP A 219 18.54 13.79 4.71
C ASP A 219 18.09 12.48 4.03
N GLY A 220 18.40 12.33 2.75
CA GLY A 220 18.11 11.10 2.00
C GLY A 220 16.64 10.91 1.63
N VAL A 221 15.80 11.95 1.77
CA VAL A 221 14.44 11.98 1.23
C VAL A 221 14.42 12.89 0.00
N ASP A 222 13.92 12.38 -1.12
CA ASP A 222 13.80 13.14 -2.37
C ASP A 222 12.32 13.40 -2.69
N VAL A 223 12.02 14.63 -3.10
CA VAL A 223 10.74 14.98 -3.73
C VAL A 223 10.86 14.71 -5.22
N LEU A 224 10.20 13.65 -5.71
CA LEU A 224 10.30 13.25 -7.11
C LEU A 224 9.41 14.08 -8.01
N MET A 225 8.18 14.35 -7.57
CA MET A 225 7.21 15.17 -8.30
C MET A 225 6.14 15.73 -7.38
N THR A 226 5.59 16.88 -7.76
CA THR A 226 4.42 17.51 -7.16
C THR A 226 3.43 17.82 -8.26
N PHE A 227 2.16 17.48 -8.07
CA PHE A 227 1.11 17.65 -9.07
C PHE A 227 -0.24 17.82 -8.38
N ASP A 228 -1.26 18.23 -9.13
CA ASP A 228 -2.62 18.38 -8.61
C ASP A 228 -3.55 17.45 -9.39
N THR A 229 -4.41 16.73 -8.67
CA THR A 229 -5.44 15.84 -9.26
C THR A 229 -6.83 16.32 -8.89
N PRO A 230 -7.90 15.80 -9.52
CA PRO A 230 -9.27 16.07 -9.08
C PRO A 230 -9.56 15.64 -7.62
N PHE A 231 -8.75 14.73 -7.05
CA PHE A 231 -8.91 14.22 -5.69
C PHE A 231 -8.14 15.04 -4.65
N GLY A 232 -7.13 15.79 -5.08
CA GLY A 232 -6.38 16.72 -4.24
C GLY A 232 -4.98 17.02 -4.78
N PRO A 233 -4.25 17.97 -4.16
CA PRO A 233 -2.82 18.15 -4.38
C PRO A 233 -2.01 16.93 -3.91
N GLU A 234 -1.06 16.48 -4.71
CA GLU A 234 -0.27 15.26 -4.48
C GLU A 234 1.25 15.48 -4.62
N ALA A 235 2.05 14.65 -3.95
CA ALA A 235 3.49 14.59 -4.15
C ALA A 235 4.02 13.17 -4.01
N THR A 236 4.82 12.76 -4.98
CA THR A 236 5.56 11.48 -4.90
C THR A 236 6.90 11.73 -4.26
N LEU A 237 7.16 11.00 -3.19
CA LEU A 237 8.38 11.07 -2.40
C LEU A 237 9.14 9.76 -2.51
N ARG A 238 10.47 9.86 -2.51
CA ARG A 238 11.36 8.73 -2.26
C ARG A 238 11.93 8.93 -0.86
N GLY A 239 11.69 7.98 0.02
CA GLY A 239 12.18 8.06 1.38
C GLY A 239 13.62 7.56 1.53
N GLN A 240 14.00 7.38 2.79
CA GLN A 240 15.39 7.34 3.26
C GLN A 240 16.21 6.17 2.72
N GLU A 241 15.56 5.10 2.28
CA GLU A 241 16.20 3.89 1.76
C GLU A 241 15.71 3.55 0.34
N GLY A 242 15.08 4.52 -0.34
CA GLY A 242 14.66 4.39 -1.74
C GLY A 242 13.21 3.99 -1.95
N GLU A 243 12.46 3.73 -0.87
CA GLU A 243 11.03 3.44 -0.90
C GLU A 243 10.25 4.61 -1.48
N VAL A 244 9.43 4.33 -2.50
CA VAL A 244 8.59 5.34 -3.15
C VAL A 244 7.17 5.26 -2.60
N PHE A 245 6.60 6.41 -2.24
CA PHE A 245 5.21 6.54 -1.80
C PHE A 245 4.67 7.90 -2.22
N ASN A 246 3.35 8.01 -2.22
CA ASN A 246 2.68 9.25 -2.58
C ASN A 246 2.01 9.85 -1.33
N VAL A 247 1.93 11.18 -1.29
CA VAL A 247 1.14 11.91 -0.28
C VAL A 247 0.06 12.71 -0.98
N ILE A 248 -1.14 12.75 -0.42
CA ILE A 248 -2.30 13.44 -0.99
C ILE A 248 -3.01 14.30 0.06
N ALA A 249 -3.22 15.58 -0.24
CA ALA A 249 -4.12 16.43 0.54
C ALA A 249 -5.56 16.24 0.01
N LEU A 250 -6.29 15.27 0.59
CA LEU A 250 -7.64 14.92 0.16
C LEU A 250 -8.56 16.14 0.16
N ALA A 251 -9.24 16.39 -0.95
CA ALA A 251 -10.26 17.42 -1.02
C ALA A 251 -11.43 17.10 -0.06
N ASP A 252 -12.03 18.14 0.53
CA ASP A 252 -13.18 17.99 1.41
C ASP A 252 -14.31 17.18 0.73
N GLY A 253 -14.63 16.01 1.29
CA GLY A 253 -15.70 15.13 0.79
C GLY A 253 -15.27 14.04 -0.21
N ALA A 254 -13.98 13.83 -0.45
CA ALA A 254 -13.45 12.80 -1.35
C ALA A 254 -13.34 11.37 -0.73
N GLY A 255 -14.06 11.09 0.38
CA GLY A 255 -13.98 9.83 1.14
C GLY A 255 -15.15 8.88 0.98
#